data_AF-A0A920JHY2-F1
#
_entry.id   AF-A0A920JHY2-F1
#
_cell.length_a   1.000
_cell.length_b   1.000
_cell.length_c   1.000
_cell.angle_alpha   90.00
_cell.angle_beta   90.00
_cell.angle_gamma   90.00
#
_symmetry.space_group_name_H-M   'P 1'
#
loop_
_entity.id
_entity.type
_entity.pdbx_description
1 polymer ?
#
loop_
_entity_poly.entity_id
_entity_poly.type
_entity_poly.pdbx_seq_one_letter_code
_entity_poly.pdbx_strand_id
1 'polypeptide(L)'
;MSFFGGPFGFIHSNSLMGIGFTLVVVAIAALNLVLDFDFIEQASESGAPKYLEAYGAFSLMVTLIWLYLEILRLLAKIYSRD
;
A
#
# COMPACT_ATOMS: atom_id res chain seq x y z
N MET A 1 8.35 19.55 -37.83
CA MET A 1 9.27 19.43 -36.68
C MET A 1 8.56 19.94 -35.41
N SER A 2 7.58 19.20 -34.90
CA SER A 2 7.10 19.33 -33.50
C SER A 2 6.19 18.13 -33.22
N PHE A 3 6.80 16.97 -33.00
CA PHE A 3 6.14 15.72 -32.61
C PHE A 3 6.78 15.16 -31.33
N PHE A 4 7.35 16.03 -30.49
CA PHE A 4 7.94 15.70 -29.19
C PHE A 4 7.23 16.46 -28.05
N GLY A 5 5.90 16.45 -28.10
CA GLY A 5 5.00 16.99 -27.08
C GLY A 5 3.79 16.08 -26.84
N GLY A 6 4.00 14.76 -26.94
CA GLY A 6 2.98 13.76 -26.59
C GLY A 6 2.55 13.88 -25.11
N PRO A 7 1.40 13.31 -24.73
CA PRO A 7 0.51 13.74 -23.64
C PRO A 7 1.00 13.43 -22.22
N PHE A 8 2.30 13.55 -21.96
CA PHE A 8 2.89 13.36 -20.63
C PHE A 8 2.48 14.44 -19.61
N GLY A 9 1.82 15.53 -20.05
CA GLY A 9 1.34 16.60 -19.16
C GLY A 9 -0.06 16.39 -18.56
N PHE A 10 -0.91 15.52 -19.14
CA PHE A 10 -2.31 15.38 -18.67
C PHE A 10 -2.49 14.39 -17.53
N ILE A 11 -1.56 13.44 -17.36
CA ILE A 11 -1.59 12.46 -16.28
C ILE A 11 -1.05 13.07 -14.96
N HIS A 12 -0.40 14.23 -15.04
CA HIS A 12 0.08 15.00 -13.88
C HIS A 12 -0.91 16.07 -13.41
N SER A 13 -2.20 15.94 -13.76
CA SER A 13 -3.23 16.79 -13.18
C SER A 13 -3.63 16.22 -11.81
N ASN A 14 -3.48 17.08 -10.81
CA ASN A 14 -3.83 16.95 -9.40
C ASN A 14 -5.35 16.71 -9.19
N SER A 15 -5.89 15.63 -9.78
CA SER A 15 -7.30 15.31 -9.74
C SER A 15 -7.65 14.79 -8.35
N LEU A 16 -8.63 15.40 -7.68
CA LEU A 16 -9.30 14.88 -6.48
C LEU A 16 -9.61 13.38 -6.57
N MET A 17 -9.85 12.88 -7.78
CA MET A 17 -10.07 11.47 -8.08
C MET A 17 -8.84 10.60 -7.74
N GLY A 18 -7.63 11.11 -7.94
CA GLY A 18 -6.37 10.44 -7.62
C GLY A 18 -5.95 10.55 -6.15
N ILE A 19 -6.64 11.33 -5.31
CA ILE A 19 -6.50 11.29 -3.84
C ILE A 19 -7.52 10.31 -3.27
N GLY A 20 -8.78 10.39 -3.74
CA GLY A 20 -9.84 9.45 -3.34
C GLY A 20 -9.49 7.99 -3.66
N PHE A 21 -8.95 7.72 -4.84
CA PHE A 21 -8.48 6.39 -5.22
C PHE A 21 -7.38 5.87 -4.28
N THR A 22 -6.38 6.68 -3.95
CA THR A 22 -5.28 6.27 -3.05
C THR A 22 -5.80 6.03 -1.63
N LEU A 23 -6.76 6.82 -1.15
CA LEU A 23 -7.41 6.62 0.15
C LEU A 23 -8.12 5.26 0.23
N VAL A 24 -8.86 4.90 -0.81
CA VAL A 24 -9.55 3.60 -0.88
C VAL A 24 -8.54 2.45 -0.92
N VAL A 25 -7.47 2.57 -1.72
CA VAL A 25 -6.42 1.54 -1.79
C VAL A 25 -5.73 1.36 -0.45
N VAL A 26 -5.38 2.45 0.25
CA VAL A 26 -4.76 2.39 1.59
C VAL A 26 -5.70 1.76 2.61
N ALA A 27 -7.00 2.09 2.57
CA ALA A 27 -7.99 1.49 3.47
C ALA A 27 -8.15 -0.02 3.24
N ILE A 28 -8.24 -0.46 1.98
CA ILE A 28 -8.30 -1.89 1.62
C ILE A 28 -7.01 -2.61 2.02
N ALA A 29 -5.85 -1.98 1.83
CA ALA A 29 -4.57 -2.57 2.22
C ALA A 29 -4.45 -2.72 3.75
N ALA A 30 -4.92 -1.74 4.51
CA ALA A 30 -4.95 -1.82 5.98
C ALA A 30 -5.86 -2.94 6.49
N LEU A 31 -7.02 -3.14 5.86
CA LEU A 31 -7.91 -4.27 6.17
C LEU A 31 -7.27 -5.62 5.84
N ASN A 32 -6.59 -5.73 4.69
CA ASN A 32 -5.85 -6.95 4.34
C ASN A 32 -4.74 -7.23 5.35
N LEU A 33 -4.04 -6.22 5.85
CA LEU A 33 -3.00 -6.41 6.87
C LEU A 33 -3.55 -6.96 8.19
N VAL A 34 -4.71 -6.50 8.63
CA VAL A 34 -5.37 -7.03 9.83
C VAL A 34 -5.76 -8.49 9.62
N LEU A 35 -6.31 -8.83 8.45
CA LEU A 35 -6.64 -10.21 8.10
C LEU A 35 -5.40 -11.11 7.97
N ASP A 36 -4.29 -10.59 7.42
CA ASP A 36 -3.02 -11.29 7.34
C ASP A 36 -2.46 -11.59 8.74
N PHE A 37 -2.64 -10.66 9.69
CA PHE A 37 -2.22 -10.84 11.08
C PHE A 37 -3.05 -11.92 11.79
N ASP A 38 -4.38 -11.85 11.68
CA ASP A 38 -5.30 -12.86 12.23
C ASP A 38 -5.01 -14.26 11.64
N PHE A 39 -4.74 -14.33 10.33
CA PHE A 39 -4.42 -15.60 9.67
C PHE A 39 -3.11 -16.21 10.18
N ILE A 40 -2.09 -15.38 10.42
CA ILE A 40 -0.79 -15.83 10.93
C ILE A 40 -0.89 -16.25 12.40
N GLU A 41 -1.67 -15.54 13.22
CA GLU A 41 -1.93 -15.92 14.61
C GLU A 41 -2.65 -17.27 14.67
N GLN A 42 -3.71 -17.46 13.88
CA GLN A 42 -4.45 -18.71 13.80
C GLN A 42 -3.60 -19.86 13.20
N ALA A 43 -2.68 -19.55 12.28
CA ALA A 43 -1.72 -20.52 11.75
C ALA A 43 -0.65 -20.93 12.78
N SER A 44 -0.18 -20.01 13.62
CA SER A 44 0.74 -20.31 14.72
C SER A 44 0.05 -21.16 15.80
N GLU A 45 -1.18 -20.80 16.19
CA GLU A 45 -1.97 -21.56 17.16
C GLU A 45 -2.35 -22.97 16.69
N SER A 46 -2.55 -23.17 15.38
CA SER A 46 -2.85 -24.48 14.80
C SER A 46 -1.63 -25.41 14.69
N GLY A 47 -0.46 -25.00 15.19
CA GLY A 47 0.75 -25.82 15.25
C GLY A 47 1.49 -25.92 13.92
N ALA A 48 1.34 -24.91 13.05
CA ALA A 48 2.06 -24.86 11.79
C ALA A 48 3.58 -24.88 12.02
N PRO A 49 4.36 -25.51 11.13
CA PRO A 49 5.80 -25.65 11.27
C PRO A 49 6.51 -24.32 11.56
N LYS A 50 7.44 -24.31 12.53
CA LYS A 50 8.22 -23.13 13.00
C LYS A 50 8.86 -22.24 11.91
N TYR A 51 9.13 -22.79 10.73
CA TYR A 51 9.66 -22.03 9.59
C TYR A 51 8.60 -21.20 8.85
N LEU A 52 7.32 -21.62 8.90
CA LEU A 52 6.20 -20.85 8.37
C LEU A 52 5.88 -19.65 9.26
N GLU A 53 6.10 -19.74 10.58
CA GLU A 53 5.97 -18.59 11.49
C GLU A 53 6.97 -17.48 11.12
N ALA A 54 8.23 -17.84 10.88
CA ALA A 54 9.26 -16.86 10.50
C ALA A 54 9.01 -16.25 9.12
N TYR A 55 8.52 -17.05 8.16
CA TYR A 55 8.18 -16.56 6.82
C TYR A 55 6.93 -15.67 6.84
N GLY A 56 5.92 -16.04 7.63
CA GLY A 56 4.72 -15.23 7.88
C GLY A 56 5.07 -13.89 8.52
N ALA A 57 5.87 -13.89 9.58
CA ALA A 57 6.36 -12.67 10.23
C ALA A 57 7.16 -11.77 9.27
N PHE A 58 8.00 -12.35 8.42
CA PHE A 58 8.73 -11.60 7.39
C PHE A 58 7.80 -10.95 6.37
N SER A 59 6.80 -11.69 5.87
CA SER A 59 5.82 -11.15 4.92
C SER A 59 4.99 -10.01 5.54
N LEU A 60 4.55 -10.15 6.80
CA LEU A 60 3.88 -9.08 7.55
C LEU A 60 4.75 -7.83 7.68
N MET A 61 6.04 -7.99 7.99
CA MET A 61 6.97 -6.87 8.09
C MET A 61 7.08 -6.11 6.76
N VAL A 62 7.16 -6.82 5.64
CA VAL A 62 7.20 -6.20 4.30
C VAL A 62 5.90 -5.46 3.99
N THR A 63 4.74 -6.04 4.29
CA THR A 63 3.44 -5.40 4.08
C THR A 63 3.28 -4.14 4.95
N LEU A 64 3.75 -4.18 6.21
CA LEU A 64 3.79 -3.00 7.09
C LEU A 64 4.65 -1.87 6.52
N ILE A 65 5.86 -2.19 6.04
CA ILE A 65 6.76 -1.19 5.46
C ILE A 65 6.14 -0.60 4.19
N TRP A 66 5.55 -1.43 3.33
CA TRP A 66 4.89 -0.96 2.12
C TRP A 66 3.72 -0.01 2.43
N LEU A 67 2.87 -0.39 3.38
CA LEU A 67 1.72 0.40 3.81
C LEU A 67 2.16 1.73 4.45
N TYR A 68 3.25 1.73 5.22
CA TYR A 68 3.86 2.94 5.76
C TYR A 68 4.30 3.91 4.65
N LEU A 69 5.02 3.42 3.64
CA LEU A 69 5.45 4.25 2.52
C LEU A 69 4.26 4.79 1.71
N GLU A 70 3.20 4.00 1.55
CA GLU A 70 2.03 4.42 0.80
C GLU A 70 1.22 5.49 1.57
N ILE A 71 1.10 5.36 2.90
CA ILE A 71 0.54 6.42 3.75
C ILE A 71 1.39 7.69 3.67
N LEU A 72 2.71 7.59 3.72
CA LEU A 72 3.60 8.75 3.55
C LEU A 72 3.44 9.40 2.17
N ARG A 73 3.30 8.60 1.11
CA ARG A 73 3.06 9.10 -0.25
C ARG A 73 1.69 9.78 -0.37
N LEU A 74 0.67 9.24 0.28
CA LEU A 74 -0.67 9.82 0.35
C LEU A 74 -0.66 11.16 1.11
N LEU A 75 -0.02 11.19 2.29
CA LEU A 75 0.20 12.41 3.07
C LEU A 75 0.98 13.46 2.29
N ALA A 76 2.06 13.05 1.61
CA ALA A 76 2.84 13.94 0.75
C ALA A 76 1.98 14.54 -0.36
N LYS A 77 1.10 13.75 -0.99
CA LYS A 77 0.19 14.22 -2.06
C LYS A 77 -0.93 15.15 -1.56
N ILE A 78 -1.38 14.96 -0.32
CA ILE A 78 -2.32 15.87 0.35
C ILE A 78 -1.62 17.18 0.72
N TYR A 79 -0.37 17.11 1.21
CA TYR A 79 0.38 18.26 1.69
C TYR A 79 1.05 19.06 0.55
N SER A 80 1.48 18.40 -0.53
CA SER A 80 2.08 19.02 -1.73
C SER A 80 1.03 19.63 -2.66
N ARG A 81 -0.08 20.14 -2.12
CA ARG A 81 -1.05 20.93 -2.87
C ARG A 81 -0.51 22.35 -3.05
N ASP A 82 0.55 22.48 -3.84
CA ASP A 82 0.95 23.68 -4.58
C ASP A 82 1.05 23.33 -6.07
#